data_AF-A0ABD1QXD8-F1
#
_entry.id   AF-A0ABD1QXD8-F1
#
_cell.length_a   1.000
_cell.length_b   1.000
_cell.length_c   1.000
_cell.angle_alpha   90.00
_cell.angle_beta   90.00
_cell.angle_gamma   90.00
#
_symmetry.space_group_name_H-M   'P 1'
#
loop_
_entity.id
_entity.type
_entity.pdbx_description
1 polymer ?
#
loop_
_entity_poly.entity_id
_entity_poly.type
_entity_poly.pdbx_seq_one_letter_code
_entity_poly.pdbx_strand_id
1 'polypeptide(L)'
;MKLKRLMLALYHPGNFYLIHLDNGAPQIEHQEISRFVSSNPVFSEVGNVWVVKKGNLVTYRGPTMLATTLHAMSMLLRTAKWDWFINLSASDYPLVTQDDLIHAFSDLPRDLNFIQHSSRLGWKMNKRGRPIIIDPGLYSVNKSEIWWVIKQRSLPTAFKLYTGSAWTVLSRSFAEHCIVGWDNLPRTLLLYYTNFVSSPEGYFQTVICNSEDYKNTTVNHDLHYITWDNPPKQHPRSLGLRDYRKLVLSNRPFARKFKKNDAVLNKIDRELLKRGSRQFAYGGWCSKGKDIQDKCSELQSEKYGVLRPGIGSRRLKILFKKLISAQNFNKHQCK
;
A
#
# COMPACT_ATOMS: atom_id res chain seq x y z
N MET A 1 0.30 -1.30 19.81
CA MET A 1 -0.53 -0.92 18.63
C MET A 1 -0.53 -1.99 17.53
N LYS A 2 -1.52 -1.99 16.62
CA LYS A 2 -1.56 -2.89 15.43
C LYS A 2 -0.31 -2.70 14.53
N LEU A 3 0.10 -1.45 14.34
CA LEU A 3 1.23 -1.07 13.49
C LEU A 3 2.54 -1.77 13.90
N LYS A 4 2.84 -1.88 15.21
CA LYS A 4 4.05 -2.58 15.70
C LYS A 4 4.10 -4.03 15.24
N ARG A 5 2.97 -4.75 15.35
CA ARG A 5 2.87 -6.16 14.90
C ARG A 5 3.05 -6.27 13.40
N LEU A 6 2.50 -5.31 12.64
CA LEU A 6 2.62 -5.24 11.19
C LEU A 6 4.07 -4.96 10.76
N MET A 7 4.73 -3.99 11.37
CA MET A 7 6.14 -3.66 11.08
C MET A 7 7.04 -4.87 11.27
N LEU A 8 6.90 -5.59 12.38
CA LEU A 8 7.67 -6.81 12.61
C LEU A 8 7.32 -7.95 11.62
N ALA A 9 6.09 -8.00 11.09
CA ALA A 9 5.69 -8.97 10.06
C ALA A 9 6.27 -8.64 8.68
N LEU A 10 6.38 -7.35 8.37
CA LEU A 10 6.79 -6.84 7.06
C LEU A 10 8.28 -6.59 6.94
N TYR A 11 9.03 -6.59 8.04
CA TYR A 11 10.41 -6.15 8.04
C TYR A 11 11.35 -7.14 7.31
N HIS A 12 12.25 -6.57 6.51
CA HIS A 12 13.36 -7.20 5.84
C HIS A 12 14.45 -6.13 5.66
N PRO A 13 15.74 -6.44 5.92
CA PRO A 13 16.82 -5.46 5.85
C PRO A 13 17.04 -4.86 4.45
N GLY A 14 16.72 -5.62 3.40
CA GLY A 14 16.80 -5.13 2.00
C GLY A 14 15.68 -4.20 1.54
N ASN A 15 14.70 -3.88 2.39
CA ASN A 15 13.58 -3.01 2.06
C ASN A 15 13.66 -1.66 2.79
N PHE A 16 12.81 -0.71 2.41
CA PHE A 16 12.71 0.60 3.04
C PHE A 16 11.30 0.84 3.57
N TYR A 17 11.21 1.40 4.78
CA TYR A 17 9.94 1.62 5.46
C TYR A 17 9.81 3.07 5.89
N LEU A 18 8.78 3.75 5.39
CA LEU A 18 8.42 5.10 5.85
C LEU A 18 7.07 5.04 6.56
N ILE A 19 7.08 5.30 7.87
CA ILE A 19 5.91 5.29 8.72
C ILE A 19 5.37 6.71 8.82
N HIS A 20 4.12 6.89 8.38
CA HIS A 20 3.36 8.10 8.58
C HIS A 20 2.29 7.88 9.66
N LEU A 21 2.17 8.83 10.58
CA LEU A 21 1.04 8.94 11.49
C LEU A 21 0.27 10.21 11.14
N ASP A 22 -1.07 10.13 11.17
CA ASP A 22 -1.94 11.30 11.04
C ASP A 22 -1.56 12.31 12.12
N ASN A 23 -1.38 13.57 11.71
CA ASN A 23 -1.08 14.66 12.64
C ASN A 23 -2.18 14.83 13.71
N GLY A 24 -3.42 14.44 13.39
CA GLY A 24 -4.53 14.44 14.36
C GLY A 24 -4.53 13.23 15.32
N ALA A 25 -3.62 12.26 15.18
CA ALA A 25 -3.51 11.15 16.12
C ALA A 25 -2.96 11.61 17.49
N PRO A 26 -3.35 10.97 18.60
CA PRO A 26 -2.88 11.36 19.93
C PRO A 26 -1.35 11.39 20.03
N GLN A 27 -0.79 12.41 20.68
CA GLN A 27 0.67 12.57 20.83
C GLN A 27 1.35 11.35 21.46
N ILE A 28 0.64 10.64 22.33
CA ILE A 28 1.13 9.39 22.93
C ILE A 28 1.35 8.28 21.91
N GLU A 29 0.54 8.20 20.84
CA GLU A 29 0.74 7.23 19.75
C GLU A 29 1.97 7.60 18.92
N HIS A 30 2.17 8.89 18.64
CA HIS A 30 3.38 9.38 17.96
C HIS A 30 4.64 9.01 18.76
N GLN A 31 4.65 9.29 20.06
CA GLN A 31 5.75 8.93 20.95
C GLN A 31 5.93 7.41 21.06
N GLU A 32 4.85 6.64 21.15
CA GLU A 32 4.88 5.18 21.25
C GLU A 32 5.55 4.55 20.01
N ILE A 33 5.23 5.03 18.81
CA ILE A 33 5.83 4.54 17.56
C ILE A 33 7.26 5.02 17.41
N SER A 34 7.54 6.28 17.73
CA SER A 34 8.90 6.83 17.65
C SER A 34 9.85 6.05 18.57
N ARG A 35 9.44 5.80 19.82
CA ARG A 35 10.20 4.97 20.77
C ARG A 35 10.37 3.54 20.28
N PHE A 36 9.31 2.93 19.72
CA PHE A 36 9.40 1.58 19.18
C PHE A 36 10.39 1.44 18.04
N VAL A 37 10.47 2.46 17.16
CA VAL A 37 11.44 2.45 16.05
C VAL A 37 12.85 2.68 16.58
N SER A 38 13.05 3.69 17.43
CA SER A 38 14.39 4.06 17.93
C SER A 38 14.97 3.04 18.92
N SER A 39 14.13 2.32 19.67
CA SER A 39 14.58 1.33 20.66
C SER A 39 14.74 -0.08 20.09
N ASN A 40 14.45 -0.31 18.80
CA ASN A 40 14.62 -1.62 18.20
C ASN A 40 16.04 -1.74 17.65
N PRO A 41 16.87 -2.67 18.17
CA PRO A 41 18.29 -2.77 17.77
C PRO A 41 18.44 -3.02 16.27
N VAL A 42 17.57 -3.87 15.68
CA VAL A 42 17.62 -4.20 14.26
C VAL A 42 17.30 -2.99 13.38
N PHE A 43 16.30 -2.19 13.76
CA PHE A 43 15.96 -0.98 12.99
C PHE A 43 17.04 0.09 13.13
N SER A 44 17.63 0.22 14.33
CA SER A 44 18.71 1.18 14.59
C SER A 44 19.99 0.82 13.85
N GLU A 45 20.33 -0.47 13.76
CA GLU A 45 21.54 -0.95 13.10
C GLU A 45 21.43 -0.87 11.57
N VAL A 46 20.30 -1.27 10.99
CA VAL A 46 20.10 -1.23 9.53
C VAL A 46 19.72 0.16 9.02
N GLY A 47 19.02 0.97 9.81
CA GLY A 47 18.70 2.36 9.48
C GLY A 47 17.69 2.55 8.34
N ASN A 48 16.87 1.54 8.03
CA ASN A 48 15.93 1.52 6.91
C ASN A 48 14.44 1.72 7.31
N VAL A 49 14.18 2.09 8.56
CA VAL A 49 12.84 2.39 9.08
C VAL A 49 12.79 3.83 9.58
N TRP A 50 11.98 4.66 8.94
CA TRP A 50 11.82 6.07 9.28
C TRP A 50 10.41 6.39 9.73
N VAL A 51 10.27 7.38 10.62
CA VAL A 51 8.99 7.96 11.03
C VAL A 51 8.94 9.40 10.52
N VAL A 52 7.88 9.75 9.81
CA VAL A 52 7.66 11.12 9.35
C VAL A 52 7.44 12.03 10.57
N LYS A 53 8.42 12.90 10.86
CA LYS A 53 8.40 13.77 12.05
C LYS A 53 7.23 14.75 12.06
N LYS A 54 6.99 15.41 10.92
CA LYS A 54 5.84 16.32 10.73
C LYS A 54 4.76 15.57 9.97
N GLY A 55 3.88 14.92 10.70
CA GLY A 55 2.73 14.21 10.14
C GLY A 55 1.85 15.16 9.31
N ASN A 56 1.14 14.58 8.36
CA ASN A 56 0.11 15.28 7.59
C ASN A 56 -1.25 14.98 8.23
N LEU A 57 -2.20 15.90 8.09
CA LEU A 57 -3.60 15.62 8.37
C LEU A 57 -4.16 14.70 7.28
N VAL A 58 -4.97 13.73 7.68
CA VAL A 58 -5.54 12.76 6.73
C VAL A 58 -7.06 12.68 6.86
N THR A 59 -7.77 13.02 5.79
CA THR A 59 -9.22 12.85 5.67
C THR A 59 -9.48 11.67 4.74
N TYR A 60 -10.14 10.61 5.22
CA TYR A 60 -10.30 9.35 4.47
C TYR A 60 -10.93 9.52 3.08
N ARG A 61 -11.95 10.39 2.98
CA ARG A 61 -12.65 10.67 1.72
C ARG A 61 -12.06 11.84 0.95
N GLY A 62 -11.05 12.51 1.51
CA GLY A 62 -10.48 13.74 0.96
C GLY A 62 -9.15 13.53 0.22
N PRO A 63 -8.68 14.56 -0.49
CA PRO A 63 -7.38 14.58 -1.17
C PRO A 63 -6.18 14.54 -0.23
N THR A 64 -6.33 14.88 1.06
CA THR A 64 -5.21 14.87 2.02
C THR A 64 -4.57 13.48 2.19
N MET A 65 -5.32 12.40 2.01
CA MET A 65 -4.77 11.03 1.96
C MET A 65 -3.89 10.81 0.73
N LEU A 66 -4.30 11.32 -0.42
CA LEU A 66 -3.50 11.26 -1.66
C LEU A 66 -2.23 12.11 -1.51
N ALA A 67 -2.38 13.35 -1.03
CA ALA A 67 -1.25 14.24 -0.75
C ALA A 67 -0.23 13.60 0.19
N THR A 68 -0.70 12.87 1.21
CA THR A 68 0.16 12.11 2.12
C THR A 68 0.92 10.99 1.43
N THR A 69 0.27 10.26 0.53
CA THR A 69 0.92 9.19 -0.24
C THR A 69 2.02 9.77 -1.15
N LEU A 70 1.73 10.89 -1.83
CA LEU A 70 2.70 11.58 -2.69
C LEU A 70 3.86 12.20 -1.89
N HIS A 71 3.59 12.73 -0.70
CA HIS A 71 4.63 13.20 0.21
C HIS A 71 5.57 12.05 0.61
N ALA A 72 5.04 10.89 0.97
CA ALA A 72 5.83 9.70 1.28
C ALA A 72 6.68 9.22 0.08
N MET A 73 6.10 9.18 -1.12
CA MET A 73 6.83 8.87 -2.35
C MET A 73 7.98 9.86 -2.59
N SER A 74 7.73 11.16 -2.45
CA SER A 74 8.75 12.21 -2.63
C SER A 74 9.92 12.05 -1.66
N MET A 75 9.64 11.75 -0.38
CA MET A 75 10.69 11.47 0.60
C MET A 75 11.52 10.24 0.19
N LEU A 76 10.86 9.12 -0.10
CA LEU A 76 11.55 7.86 -0.45
C LEU A 76 12.33 7.95 -1.77
N LEU A 77 11.87 8.73 -2.76
CA LEU A 77 12.64 8.97 -3.99
C LEU A 77 13.97 9.68 -3.71
N ARG A 78 14.01 10.54 -2.70
CA ARG A 78 15.21 11.31 -2.32
C ARG A 78 16.14 10.55 -1.38
N THR A 79 15.60 9.67 -0.53
CA THR A 79 16.39 9.04 0.55
C THR A 79 16.80 7.61 0.27
N ALA A 80 16.20 6.93 -0.72
CA ALA A 80 16.43 5.51 -0.94
C ALA A 80 16.36 5.07 -2.41
N LYS A 81 17.00 3.93 -2.70
CA LYS A 81 16.93 3.22 -3.98
C LYS A 81 16.06 1.98 -3.84
N TRP A 82 14.88 2.01 -4.44
CA TRP A 82 13.83 1.00 -4.34
C TRP A 82 13.17 0.80 -5.70
N ASP A 83 12.63 -0.39 -5.96
CA ASP A 83 12.02 -0.74 -7.25
C ASP A 83 10.50 -0.50 -7.29
N TRP A 84 9.79 -0.83 -6.20
CA TRP A 84 8.36 -0.61 -6.06
C TRP A 84 7.98 0.08 -4.76
N PHE A 85 7.00 0.99 -4.85
CA PHE A 85 6.33 1.61 -3.73
C PHE A 85 5.01 0.86 -3.45
N ILE A 86 4.85 0.37 -2.22
CA ILE A 86 3.65 -0.34 -1.75
C ILE A 86 3.05 0.46 -0.59
N ASN A 87 1.82 0.94 -0.75
CA ASN A 87 1.10 1.57 0.36
C ASN A 87 0.36 0.52 1.20
N LEU A 88 0.39 0.68 2.52
CA LEU A 88 -0.33 -0.15 3.49
C LEU A 88 -0.86 0.71 4.64
N SER A 89 -1.93 0.28 5.31
CA SER A 89 -2.40 0.83 6.59
C SER A 89 -2.14 -0.14 7.73
N ALA A 90 -2.27 0.35 8.97
CA ALA A 90 -2.23 -0.48 10.18
C ALA A 90 -3.36 -1.54 10.27
N SER A 91 -4.28 -1.61 9.30
CA SER A 91 -5.33 -2.63 9.21
C SER A 91 -5.09 -3.69 8.14
N ASP A 92 -4.02 -3.55 7.36
CA ASP A 92 -3.56 -4.54 6.38
C ASP A 92 -2.64 -5.56 7.07
N TYR A 93 -2.47 -6.73 6.44
CA TYR A 93 -1.54 -7.76 6.93
C TYR A 93 -0.99 -8.61 5.78
N PRO A 94 0.30 -9.00 5.81
CA PRO A 94 0.87 -9.87 4.80
C PRO A 94 0.37 -11.31 4.93
N LEU A 95 0.25 -11.99 3.80
CA LEU A 95 -0.12 -13.41 3.65
C LEU A 95 1.05 -14.26 3.10
N VAL A 96 2.20 -13.64 2.90
CA VAL A 96 3.47 -14.22 2.43
C VAL A 96 4.62 -13.58 3.22
N THR A 97 5.77 -14.26 3.34
CA THR A 97 6.96 -13.66 3.94
C THR A 97 7.57 -12.59 3.02
N GLN A 98 8.48 -11.77 3.54
CA GLN A 98 9.21 -10.83 2.68
C GLN A 98 10.09 -11.53 1.67
N ASP A 99 10.77 -12.62 2.06
CA ASP A 99 11.52 -13.46 1.12
C ASP A 99 10.65 -14.00 0.00
N ASP A 100 9.42 -14.43 0.32
CA ASP A 100 8.45 -14.88 -0.68
C ASP A 100 8.07 -13.76 -1.66
N LEU A 101 7.86 -12.55 -1.12
CA LEU A 101 7.49 -11.37 -1.89
C LEU A 101 8.64 -10.95 -2.82
N ILE A 102 9.84 -10.76 -2.28
CA ILE A 102 11.04 -10.36 -3.03
C ILE A 102 11.34 -11.37 -4.14
N HIS A 103 11.34 -12.66 -3.83
CA HIS A 103 11.59 -13.72 -4.82
C HIS A 103 10.49 -13.84 -5.89
N ALA A 104 9.25 -13.46 -5.59
CA ALA A 104 8.19 -13.46 -6.61
C ALA A 104 8.26 -12.22 -7.51
N PHE A 105 8.61 -11.06 -6.94
CA PHE A 105 8.77 -9.81 -7.68
C PHE A 105 10.05 -9.78 -8.52
N SER A 106 11.10 -10.53 -8.16
CA SER A 106 12.35 -10.59 -8.94
C SER A 106 12.16 -11.12 -10.37
N ASP A 107 11.09 -11.88 -10.61
CA ASP A 107 10.75 -12.42 -11.94
C ASP A 107 9.94 -11.44 -12.80
N LEU A 108 9.57 -10.28 -12.26
CA LEU A 108 8.72 -9.29 -12.93
C LEU A 108 9.54 -8.16 -13.54
N PRO A 109 9.12 -7.63 -14.70
CA PRO A 109 9.59 -6.34 -15.17
C PRO A 109 9.32 -5.24 -14.13
N ARG A 110 10.34 -4.42 -13.83
CA ARG A 110 10.32 -3.42 -12.74
C ARG A 110 9.47 -2.20 -13.02
N ASP A 111 9.12 -2.00 -14.29
CA ASP A 111 8.24 -0.94 -14.79
C ASP A 111 6.75 -1.26 -14.60
N LEU A 112 6.38 -2.50 -14.23
CA LEU A 112 4.99 -2.86 -14.00
C LEU A 112 4.39 -2.17 -12.78
N ASN A 113 3.14 -1.73 -12.94
CA ASN A 113 2.33 -1.04 -11.94
C ASN A 113 1.06 -1.85 -11.64
N PHE A 114 0.92 -2.38 -10.42
CA PHE A 114 -0.29 -3.08 -9.97
C PHE A 114 -1.32 -2.07 -9.47
N ILE A 115 -2.17 -1.64 -10.40
CA ILE A 115 -3.19 -0.64 -10.18
C ILE A 115 -4.52 -1.20 -10.70
N GLN A 116 -5.39 -1.61 -9.79
CA GLN A 116 -6.76 -1.93 -10.15
C GLN A 116 -7.46 -0.65 -10.65
N HIS A 117 -8.02 -0.70 -11.86
CA HIS A 117 -8.65 0.44 -12.52
C HIS A 117 -9.85 0.03 -13.38
N SER A 118 -10.78 0.97 -13.56
CA SER A 118 -11.94 0.86 -14.44
C SER A 118 -12.38 2.24 -14.90
N SER A 119 -12.65 2.40 -16.19
CA SER A 119 -13.30 3.58 -16.79
C SER A 119 -14.83 3.54 -16.68
N ARG A 120 -15.41 2.41 -16.25
CA ARG A 120 -16.85 2.29 -16.02
C ARG A 120 -17.20 2.87 -14.65
N LEU A 121 -17.47 4.17 -14.61
CA LEU A 121 -17.72 4.91 -13.36
C LEU A 121 -19.03 4.48 -12.67
N GLY A 122 -20.08 4.17 -13.44
CA GLY A 122 -21.40 3.83 -12.89
C GLY A 122 -21.89 4.89 -11.89
N TRP A 123 -22.36 4.45 -10.72
CA TRP A 123 -22.81 5.36 -9.65
C TRP A 123 -21.73 6.33 -9.15
N LYS A 124 -20.44 5.99 -9.30
CA LYS A 124 -19.32 6.86 -8.88
C LYS A 124 -19.28 8.17 -9.68
N MET A 125 -19.82 8.18 -10.90
CA MET A 125 -19.95 9.41 -11.68
C MET A 125 -20.73 10.47 -10.90
N ASN A 126 -21.94 10.12 -10.42
CA ASN A 126 -22.83 11.05 -9.73
C ASN A 126 -22.49 11.25 -8.25
N LYS A 127 -21.77 10.30 -7.63
CA LYS A 127 -21.42 10.36 -6.20
C LYS A 127 -19.99 10.80 -5.90
N ARG A 128 -19.09 10.82 -6.90
CA ARG A 128 -17.67 11.18 -6.72
C ARG A 128 -17.11 12.13 -7.77
N GLY A 129 -17.42 11.90 -9.05
CA GLY A 129 -16.86 12.70 -10.16
C GLY A 129 -17.49 14.09 -10.31
N ARG A 130 -18.82 14.14 -10.36
CA ARG A 130 -19.59 15.40 -10.51
C ARG A 130 -19.65 16.25 -9.24
N PRO A 131 -19.80 15.68 -8.02
CA PRO A 131 -19.76 16.48 -6.81
C PRO A 131 -18.42 17.19 -6.62
N ILE A 132 -18.49 18.39 -6.06
CA ILE A 132 -17.32 19.17 -5.65
C ILE A 132 -17.27 19.10 -4.12
N ILE A 133 -16.10 18.74 -3.59
CA ILE A 133 -15.87 18.72 -2.14
C ILE A 133 -14.74 19.65 -1.76
N ILE A 134 -14.77 20.12 -0.52
CA ILE A 134 -13.67 20.84 0.12
C ILE A 134 -13.20 19.96 1.27
N ASP A 135 -11.89 19.73 1.36
CA ASP A 135 -11.27 19.05 2.49
C ASP A 135 -10.61 20.10 3.39
N PRO A 136 -11.19 20.39 4.56
CA PRO A 136 -10.65 21.39 5.48
C PRO A 136 -9.21 21.10 5.91
N GLY A 137 -8.79 19.82 5.88
CA GLY A 137 -7.42 19.41 6.21
C GLY A 137 -6.35 19.94 5.25
N LEU A 138 -6.73 20.54 4.11
CA LEU A 138 -5.79 21.21 3.20
C LEU A 138 -5.32 22.58 3.69
N TYR A 139 -6.15 23.30 4.47
CA TYR A 139 -5.87 24.69 4.88
C TYR A 139 -6.04 24.94 6.38
N SER A 140 -6.56 23.98 7.15
CA SER A 140 -6.79 24.11 8.59
C SER A 140 -6.20 22.94 9.36
N VAL A 141 -5.59 23.24 10.51
CA VAL A 141 -5.12 22.21 11.47
C VAL A 141 -6.28 21.53 12.20
N ASN A 142 -7.40 22.25 12.36
CA ASN A 142 -8.65 21.72 12.89
C ASN A 142 -9.44 21.09 11.74
N LYS A 143 -9.01 19.91 11.28
CA LYS A 143 -9.71 19.19 10.22
C LYS A 143 -11.08 18.70 10.69
N SER A 144 -12.01 18.60 9.75
CA SER A 144 -13.27 17.86 9.91
C SER A 144 -13.43 16.91 8.72
N GLU A 145 -14.57 16.23 8.63
CA GLU A 145 -14.92 15.50 7.40
C GLU A 145 -15.05 16.45 6.20
N ILE A 146 -15.04 15.88 4.99
CA ILE A 146 -15.19 16.66 3.75
C ILE A 146 -16.51 17.44 3.72
N TRP A 147 -16.45 18.67 3.21
CA TRP A 147 -17.62 19.52 3.00
C TRP A 147 -18.12 19.40 1.58
N TRP A 148 -19.44 19.35 1.43
CA TRP A 148 -20.09 19.26 0.13
C TRP A 148 -20.42 20.65 -0.39
N VAL A 149 -19.99 20.95 -1.61
CA VAL A 149 -20.43 22.14 -2.32
C VAL A 149 -21.79 21.88 -2.95
N ILE A 150 -22.68 22.88 -2.91
CA ILE A 150 -24.06 22.77 -3.41
C ILE A 150 -24.09 22.49 -4.92
N LYS A 151 -23.21 23.15 -5.68
CA LYS A 151 -23.12 23.00 -7.14
C LYS A 151 -22.22 21.81 -7.51
N GLN A 152 -22.59 21.15 -8.60
CA GLN A 152 -21.81 20.06 -9.20
C GLN A 152 -21.15 20.53 -10.50
N ARG A 153 -20.07 19.87 -10.90
CA ARG A 153 -19.38 20.09 -12.19
C ARG A 153 -19.78 19.03 -13.22
N SER A 154 -19.53 19.34 -14.49
CA SER A 154 -19.43 18.34 -15.55
C SER A 154 -18.16 17.49 -15.36
N LEU A 155 -18.11 16.33 -16.01
CA LEU A 155 -16.88 15.54 -16.08
C LEU A 155 -15.86 16.22 -17.01
N PRO A 156 -14.55 16.04 -16.76
CA PRO A 156 -13.50 16.60 -17.59
C PRO A 156 -13.55 15.99 -19.00
N THR A 157 -13.27 16.82 -20.00
CA THR A 157 -13.16 16.42 -21.41
C THR A 157 -11.70 16.27 -21.87
N ALA A 158 -10.75 16.87 -21.14
CA ALA A 158 -9.33 16.83 -21.46
C ALA A 158 -8.64 15.49 -21.11
N PHE A 159 -9.26 14.67 -20.26
CA PHE A 159 -8.75 13.35 -19.86
C PHE A 159 -9.90 12.45 -19.45
N LYS A 160 -9.68 11.15 -19.54
CA LYS A 160 -10.66 10.12 -19.17
C LYS A 160 -10.49 9.72 -17.72
N LEU A 161 -11.57 9.78 -16.93
CA LEU A 161 -11.53 9.37 -15.52
C LEU A 161 -11.49 7.85 -15.37
N TYR A 162 -10.61 7.39 -14.48
CA TYR A 162 -10.57 6.02 -14.01
C TYR A 162 -10.77 5.98 -12.49
N THR A 163 -11.33 4.88 -12.01
CA THR A 163 -11.43 4.61 -10.57
C THR A 163 -11.02 3.18 -10.25
N GLY A 164 -10.60 2.93 -9.03
CA GLY A 164 -10.26 1.60 -8.57
C GLY A 164 -9.91 1.51 -7.10
N SER A 165 -8.96 0.65 -6.76
CA SER A 165 -8.50 0.44 -5.38
C SER A 165 -7.58 1.58 -4.94
N ALA A 166 -7.67 2.00 -3.68
CA ALA A 166 -6.69 2.91 -3.08
C ALA A 166 -5.34 2.24 -2.80
N TRP A 167 -5.30 0.90 -2.87
CA TRP A 167 -4.07 0.12 -2.73
C TRP A 167 -3.43 -0.13 -4.07
N THR A 168 -2.16 0.20 -4.17
CA THR A 168 -1.40 0.14 -5.40
C THR A 168 0.02 -0.34 -5.12
N VAL A 169 0.60 -1.01 -6.10
CA VAL A 169 2.06 -1.19 -6.16
C VAL A 169 2.56 -0.43 -7.37
N LEU A 170 3.33 0.63 -7.12
CA LEU A 170 3.79 1.56 -8.14
C LEU A 170 5.28 1.32 -8.39
N SER A 171 5.66 1.19 -9.65
CA SER A 171 7.08 1.21 -10.05
C SER A 171 7.73 2.53 -9.66
N ARG A 172 9.05 2.51 -9.41
CA ARG A 172 9.82 3.73 -9.17
C ARG A 172 9.70 4.72 -10.32
N SER A 173 9.79 4.24 -11.56
CA SER A 173 9.66 5.07 -12.75
C SER A 173 8.32 5.84 -12.78
N PHE A 174 7.20 5.16 -12.52
CA PHE A 174 5.90 5.83 -12.48
C PHE A 174 5.76 6.80 -11.29
N ALA A 175 6.37 6.48 -10.15
CA ALA A 175 6.44 7.40 -9.03
C ALA A 175 7.25 8.66 -9.36
N GLU A 176 8.38 8.52 -10.07
CA GLU A 176 9.18 9.65 -10.55
C GLU A 176 8.37 10.52 -11.51
N HIS A 177 7.64 9.93 -12.46
CA HIS A 177 6.71 10.66 -13.33
C HIS A 177 5.68 11.47 -12.54
N CYS A 178 5.10 10.89 -11.48
CA CYS A 178 4.10 11.58 -10.66
C CYS A 178 4.65 12.73 -9.80
N ILE A 179 5.93 12.68 -9.37
CA ILE A 179 6.50 13.62 -8.39
C ILE A 179 7.42 14.66 -9.05
N VAL A 180 8.32 14.22 -9.93
CA VAL A 180 9.37 15.06 -10.54
C VAL A 180 9.33 15.08 -12.07
N GLY A 181 8.40 14.35 -12.69
CA GLY A 181 8.26 14.27 -14.14
C GLY A 181 8.02 15.64 -14.81
N TRP A 182 8.48 15.77 -16.05
CA TRP A 182 8.33 16.98 -16.86
C TRP A 182 6.91 17.13 -17.44
N ASP A 183 6.20 16.02 -17.65
CA ASP A 183 4.79 16.03 -18.06
C ASP A 183 3.93 16.76 -17.02
N ASN A 184 3.02 17.61 -17.48
CA ASN A 184 2.13 18.39 -16.63
C ASN A 184 0.88 17.61 -16.18
N LEU A 185 0.54 16.49 -16.83
CA LEU A 185 -0.65 15.69 -16.56
C LEU A 185 -0.80 15.32 -15.08
N PRO A 186 0.22 14.80 -14.35
CA PRO A 186 0.11 14.57 -12.91
C PRO A 186 -0.29 15.82 -12.12
N ARG A 187 0.30 16.98 -12.42
CA ARG A 187 0.01 18.25 -11.72
C ARG A 187 -1.41 18.74 -12.02
N THR A 188 -1.84 18.70 -13.28
CA THR A 188 -3.22 19.03 -13.69
C THR A 188 -4.23 18.12 -13.00
N LEU A 189 -3.95 16.82 -12.93
CA LEU A 189 -4.81 15.88 -12.23
C LEU A 189 -4.81 16.12 -10.72
N LEU A 190 -3.69 16.49 -10.09
CA LEU A 190 -3.69 16.85 -8.67
C LEU A 190 -4.65 17.99 -8.37
N LEU A 191 -4.62 19.06 -9.17
CA LEU A 191 -5.55 20.18 -9.03
C LEU A 191 -7.00 19.69 -9.13
N TYR A 192 -7.31 18.86 -10.13
CA TYR A 192 -8.67 18.31 -10.30
C TYR A 192 -9.12 17.42 -9.13
N TYR A 193 -8.20 16.61 -8.61
CA TYR A 193 -8.43 15.65 -7.53
C TYR A 193 -8.46 16.28 -6.13
N THR A 194 -8.14 17.57 -5.98
CA THR A 194 -8.37 18.30 -4.72
C THR A 194 -9.85 18.40 -4.35
N ASN A 195 -10.75 18.43 -5.33
CA ASN A 195 -12.20 18.50 -5.11
C ASN A 195 -12.95 17.23 -5.52
N PHE A 196 -12.26 16.08 -5.54
CA PHE A 196 -12.84 14.79 -5.92
C PHE A 196 -13.05 13.91 -4.67
N VAL A 197 -14.18 13.20 -4.58
CA VAL A 197 -14.45 12.30 -3.45
C VAL A 197 -13.63 11.01 -3.57
N SER A 198 -12.90 10.65 -2.52
CA SER A 198 -12.03 9.48 -2.48
C SER A 198 -10.92 9.54 -3.53
N SER A 199 -10.18 10.67 -3.58
CA SER A 199 -9.09 10.91 -4.54
C SER A 199 -8.05 9.79 -4.68
N PRO A 200 -7.63 9.08 -3.61
CA PRO A 200 -6.73 7.93 -3.74
C PRO A 200 -7.26 6.76 -4.58
N GLU A 201 -8.58 6.66 -4.74
CA GLU A 201 -9.25 5.63 -5.56
C GLU A 201 -9.43 6.06 -7.03
N GLY A 202 -8.77 7.13 -7.48
CA GLY A 202 -8.87 7.59 -8.87
C GLY A 202 -7.63 8.29 -9.43
N TYR A 203 -6.81 8.94 -8.61
CA TYR A 203 -5.67 9.72 -9.09
C TYR A 203 -4.67 8.86 -9.87
N PHE A 204 -4.08 7.83 -9.24
CA PHE A 204 -3.06 7.01 -9.90
C PHE A 204 -3.62 6.25 -11.11
N GLN A 205 -4.88 5.79 -11.02
CA GLN A 205 -5.58 5.15 -12.13
C GLN A 205 -5.71 6.10 -13.33
N THR A 206 -6.06 7.36 -13.08
CA THR A 206 -6.29 8.35 -14.13
C THR A 206 -4.97 8.85 -14.70
N VAL A 207 -3.95 9.10 -13.87
CA VAL A 207 -2.61 9.48 -14.36
C VAL A 207 -2.06 8.38 -15.26
N ILE A 208 -2.03 7.13 -14.78
CA ILE A 208 -1.38 6.06 -15.54
C ILE A 208 -2.10 5.75 -16.85
N CYS A 209 -3.43 5.80 -16.86
CA CYS A 209 -4.22 5.46 -18.04
C CYS A 209 -4.32 6.59 -19.08
N ASN A 210 -3.98 7.83 -18.72
CA ASN A 210 -3.91 8.95 -19.66
C ASN A 210 -2.45 9.32 -20.01
N SER A 211 -1.47 8.55 -19.54
CA SER A 211 -0.06 8.74 -19.89
C SER A 211 0.37 7.74 -20.95
N GLU A 212 0.87 8.25 -22.08
CA GLU A 212 1.25 7.43 -23.23
C GLU A 212 2.37 6.43 -22.90
N ASP A 213 3.34 6.85 -22.09
CA ASP A 213 4.50 6.03 -21.70
C ASP A 213 4.13 4.92 -20.69
N TYR A 214 3.08 5.12 -19.90
CA TYR A 214 2.76 4.23 -18.78
C TYR A 214 1.47 3.42 -18.96
N LYS A 215 0.57 3.79 -19.87
CA LYS A 215 -0.74 3.11 -20.03
C LYS A 215 -0.65 1.60 -20.29
N ASN A 216 0.46 1.13 -20.87
CA ASN A 216 0.72 -0.28 -21.19
C ASN A 216 1.52 -1.03 -20.11
N THR A 217 1.93 -0.35 -19.04
CA THR A 217 2.67 -0.94 -17.90
C THR A 217 1.72 -1.37 -16.78
N THR A 218 0.40 -1.29 -17.00
CA THR A 218 -0.59 -1.53 -15.95
C THR A 218 -0.91 -3.02 -15.81
N VAL A 219 -0.92 -3.49 -14.56
CA VAL A 219 -1.53 -4.77 -14.17
C VAL A 219 -2.79 -4.43 -13.38
N ASN A 220 -3.97 -4.73 -13.93
CA ASN A 220 -5.27 -4.37 -13.34
C ASN A 220 -5.64 -5.27 -12.14
N HIS A 221 -4.88 -5.13 -11.04
CA HIS A 221 -5.03 -5.89 -9.82
C HIS A 221 -4.39 -5.11 -8.65
N ASP A 222 -4.97 -5.15 -7.45
CA ASP A 222 -4.47 -4.37 -6.29
C ASP A 222 -3.61 -5.19 -5.30
N LEU A 223 -3.48 -6.49 -5.54
CA LEU A 223 -2.75 -7.44 -4.70
C LEU A 223 -3.28 -7.58 -3.26
N HIS A 224 -4.52 -7.13 -3.00
CA HIS A 224 -5.16 -7.21 -1.69
C HIS A 224 -6.37 -8.15 -1.71
N TYR A 225 -6.45 -9.05 -0.74
CA TYR A 225 -7.70 -9.75 -0.46
C TYR A 225 -8.60 -8.85 0.40
N ILE A 226 -9.72 -8.44 -0.18
CA ILE A 226 -10.70 -7.57 0.46
C ILE A 226 -12.08 -8.23 0.34
N THR A 227 -12.84 -8.24 1.44
CA THR A 227 -14.24 -8.67 1.42
C THR A 227 -15.15 -7.49 1.72
N TRP A 228 -16.24 -7.40 0.97
CA TRP A 228 -17.25 -6.35 1.09
C TRP A 228 -18.60 -6.96 1.46
N ASP A 229 -19.40 -6.20 2.18
CA ASP A 229 -20.83 -6.52 2.34
C ASP A 229 -21.54 -6.36 0.97
N ASN A 230 -22.71 -6.96 0.82
CA ASN A 230 -23.58 -6.75 -0.34
C ASN A 230 -24.91 -6.14 0.12
N PRO A 231 -25.22 -4.86 -0.20
CA PRO A 231 -24.38 -3.91 -0.96
C PRO A 231 -23.13 -3.45 -0.18
N PRO A 232 -22.08 -2.98 -0.87
CA PRO A 232 -20.84 -2.56 -0.22
C PRO A 232 -21.06 -1.32 0.66
N LYS A 233 -20.61 -1.41 1.92
CA LYS A 233 -20.55 -0.28 2.86
C LYS A 233 -19.30 0.58 2.61
N GLN A 234 -19.17 1.69 3.33
CA GLN A 234 -18.02 2.60 3.23
C GLN A 234 -16.67 1.92 3.55
N HIS A 235 -16.67 0.93 4.44
CA HIS A 235 -15.47 0.19 4.81
C HIS A 235 -15.66 -1.31 4.56
N PRO A 236 -14.59 -2.02 4.15
CA PRO A 236 -14.66 -3.46 3.94
C PRO A 236 -14.94 -4.18 5.27
N ARG A 237 -15.46 -5.40 5.15
CA ARG A 237 -15.78 -6.26 6.28
C ARG A 237 -14.50 -6.65 7.02
N SER A 238 -14.61 -6.86 8.33
CA SER A 238 -13.47 -7.36 9.10
C SER A 238 -13.27 -8.86 8.86
N LEU A 239 -12.05 -9.26 8.55
CA LEU A 239 -11.66 -10.64 8.30
C LEU A 239 -11.40 -11.37 9.63
N GLY A 240 -11.80 -12.63 9.70
CA GLY A 240 -11.57 -13.51 10.84
C GLY A 240 -11.21 -14.95 10.43
N LEU A 241 -11.22 -15.89 11.38
CA LEU A 241 -10.82 -17.28 11.15
C LEU A 241 -11.62 -17.97 10.02
N ARG A 242 -12.90 -17.63 9.87
CA ARG A 242 -13.77 -18.18 8.80
C ARG A 242 -13.30 -17.80 7.40
N ASP A 243 -12.56 -16.69 7.27
CA ASP A 243 -12.05 -16.21 5.98
C ASP A 243 -10.67 -16.81 5.65
N TYR A 244 -10.00 -17.47 6.59
CA TYR A 244 -8.61 -17.94 6.45
C TYR A 244 -8.37 -18.80 5.21
N ARG A 245 -9.25 -19.77 4.95
CA ARG A 245 -9.10 -20.62 3.76
C ARG A 245 -9.17 -19.81 2.46
N LYS A 246 -10.10 -18.85 2.38
CA LYS A 246 -10.25 -17.98 1.20
C LYS A 246 -9.07 -17.01 1.05
N LEU A 247 -8.53 -16.51 2.16
CA LEU A 247 -7.31 -15.70 2.20
C LEU A 247 -6.15 -16.45 1.53
N VAL A 248 -5.90 -17.69 1.97
CA VAL A 248 -4.81 -18.52 1.46
C VAL A 248 -4.98 -18.86 -0.02
N LEU A 249 -6.20 -19.25 -0.43
CA LEU A 249 -6.52 -19.63 -1.81
C LEU A 249 -6.52 -18.45 -2.80
N SER A 250 -6.58 -17.21 -2.30
CA SER A 250 -6.56 -16.04 -3.17
C SER A 250 -5.21 -15.78 -3.84
N ASN A 251 -4.14 -16.42 -3.35
CA ASN A 251 -2.76 -16.22 -3.78
C ASN A 251 -2.24 -14.78 -3.66
N ARG A 252 -2.98 -13.90 -2.98
CA ARG A 252 -2.60 -12.49 -2.80
C ARG A 252 -1.58 -12.33 -1.68
N PRO A 253 -0.63 -11.38 -1.80
CA PRO A 253 0.37 -11.13 -0.77
C PRO A 253 -0.16 -10.36 0.44
N PHE A 254 -1.26 -9.61 0.30
CA PHE A 254 -1.83 -8.81 1.38
C PHE A 254 -3.33 -9.04 1.54
N ALA A 255 -3.85 -8.73 2.73
CA ALA A 255 -5.28 -8.78 3.02
C ALA A 255 -5.73 -7.69 3.98
N ARG A 256 -7.03 -7.34 3.91
CA ARG A 256 -7.67 -6.39 4.82
C ARG A 256 -9.20 -6.55 4.92
N LYS A 257 -9.83 -6.05 5.99
CA LYS A 257 -9.23 -5.40 7.16
C LYS A 257 -9.26 -6.31 8.38
N PHE A 258 -8.25 -6.25 9.23
CA PHE A 258 -8.19 -7.05 10.45
C PHE A 258 -8.52 -6.23 11.71
N LYS A 259 -9.26 -6.84 12.64
CA LYS A 259 -9.45 -6.29 13.99
C LYS A 259 -8.16 -6.42 14.81
N LYS A 260 -8.02 -5.59 15.85
CA LYS A 260 -6.85 -5.64 16.74
C LYS A 260 -6.91 -6.99 17.47
N ASN A 261 -5.79 -7.71 17.50
CA ASN A 261 -5.64 -8.99 18.20
C ASN A 261 -6.63 -10.09 17.74
N ASP A 262 -7.14 -10.01 16.50
CA ASP A 262 -7.98 -11.08 15.96
C ASP A 262 -7.20 -12.41 15.90
N ALA A 263 -7.85 -13.51 16.26
CA ALA A 263 -7.24 -14.85 16.29
C ALA A 263 -6.71 -15.28 14.90
N VAL A 264 -7.29 -14.77 13.81
CA VAL A 264 -6.79 -15.05 12.46
C VAL A 264 -5.37 -14.53 12.24
N LEU A 265 -4.99 -13.42 12.88
CA LEU A 265 -3.64 -12.87 12.78
C LEU A 265 -2.61 -13.84 13.39
N ASN A 266 -2.95 -14.49 14.50
CA ASN A 266 -2.08 -15.49 15.13
C ASN A 266 -1.92 -16.72 14.23
N LYS A 267 -3.00 -17.12 13.54
CA LYS A 267 -2.97 -18.20 12.56
C LYS A 267 -2.10 -17.85 11.36
N ILE A 268 -2.21 -16.64 10.83
CA ILE A 268 -1.36 -16.13 9.73
C ILE A 268 0.11 -16.08 10.16
N ASP A 269 0.41 -15.51 11.33
CA ASP A 269 1.78 -15.43 11.85
C ASP A 269 2.43 -16.82 11.95
N ARG A 270 1.71 -17.80 12.50
CA ARG A 270 2.22 -19.16 12.68
C ARG A 270 2.35 -19.93 11.37
N GLU A 271 1.35 -19.91 10.52
CA GLU A 271 1.24 -20.82 9.37
C GLU A 271 1.79 -20.24 8.07
N LEU A 272 1.72 -18.92 7.87
CA LEU A 272 2.18 -18.28 6.64
C LEU A 272 3.51 -17.56 6.85
N LEU A 273 3.65 -16.80 7.92
CA LEU A 273 4.84 -15.96 8.18
C LEU A 273 5.89 -16.65 9.07
N LYS A 274 5.55 -17.83 9.58
CA LYS A 274 6.37 -18.69 10.44
C LYS A 274 6.94 -18.00 11.68
N ARG A 275 6.31 -16.96 12.20
CA ARG A 275 6.84 -16.12 13.30
C ARG A 275 6.12 -16.29 14.62
N GLY A 276 6.84 -16.02 15.70
CA GLY A 276 6.27 -15.87 17.04
C GLY A 276 5.69 -14.48 17.29
N SER A 277 4.98 -14.34 18.41
CA SER A 277 4.48 -13.04 18.87
C SER A 277 5.65 -12.10 19.15
N ARG A 278 5.57 -10.85 18.65
CA ARG A 278 6.61 -9.81 18.80
C ARG A 278 7.98 -10.14 18.17
N GLN A 279 8.09 -11.17 17.34
CA GLN A 279 9.32 -11.51 16.61
C GLN A 279 9.22 -11.08 15.14
N PHE A 280 10.34 -10.97 14.44
CA PHE A 280 10.33 -10.75 12.99
C PHE A 280 9.78 -11.98 12.22
N ALA A 281 9.32 -11.76 10.99
CA ALA A 281 9.05 -12.87 10.07
C ALA A 281 10.35 -13.62 9.75
N TYR A 282 10.33 -14.95 9.81
CA TYR A 282 11.51 -15.74 9.50
C TYR A 282 11.74 -15.83 7.99
N GLY A 283 13.01 -15.79 7.60
CA GLY A 283 13.50 -15.80 6.22
C GLY A 283 14.99 -16.17 6.19
N GLY A 284 15.68 -15.79 5.12
CA GLY A 284 17.11 -16.03 4.96
C GLY A 284 17.96 -15.16 5.89
N TRP A 285 17.55 -13.92 6.13
CA TRP A 285 18.22 -13.00 7.05
C TRP A 285 17.87 -13.22 8.54
N CYS A 286 16.74 -13.87 8.84
CA CYS A 286 16.22 -14.05 10.21
C CYS A 286 15.73 -15.49 10.39
N SER A 287 16.44 -16.30 11.19
CA SER A 287 16.18 -17.75 11.29
C SER A 287 15.75 -18.19 12.69
N LYS A 288 15.02 -19.31 12.76
CA LYS A 288 14.56 -19.90 14.04
C LYS A 288 15.75 -20.53 14.77
N GLY A 289 16.29 -19.82 15.77
CA GLY A 289 17.31 -20.32 16.69
C GLY A 289 16.73 -21.13 17.86
N LYS A 290 17.62 -21.77 18.64
CA LYS A 290 17.27 -22.36 19.94
C LYS A 290 16.99 -21.29 20.99
N ASP A 291 17.69 -20.15 20.92
CA ASP A 291 17.46 -18.97 21.77
C ASP A 291 16.54 -17.92 21.11
N ILE A 292 15.61 -17.41 21.91
CA ILE A 292 14.51 -16.52 21.52
C ILE A 292 14.98 -15.09 21.24
N GLN A 293 16.18 -14.71 21.71
CA GLN A 293 16.66 -13.33 21.76
C GLN A 293 17.63 -12.90 20.63
N ASP A 294 18.40 -13.80 19.98
CA ASP A 294 19.63 -13.35 19.29
C ASP A 294 19.76 -13.55 17.76
N LYS A 295 18.92 -14.33 17.08
CA LYS A 295 19.22 -14.68 15.66
C LYS A 295 18.75 -13.74 14.56
N CYS A 296 17.95 -12.73 14.90
CA CYS A 296 17.65 -11.64 13.95
C CYS A 296 18.41 -10.36 14.32
N SER A 297 19.23 -10.45 15.38
CA SER A 297 20.12 -9.43 15.93
C SER A 297 21.55 -9.62 15.44
N GLU A 298 21.99 -10.86 15.16
CA GLU A 298 23.23 -11.17 14.43
C GLU A 298 23.10 -10.79 12.95
N LEU A 299 23.07 -9.48 12.68
CA LEU A 299 23.06 -8.87 11.36
C LEU A 299 24.42 -9.10 10.69
N GLN A 300 24.60 -10.26 10.07
CA GLN A 300 25.72 -10.49 9.17
C GLN A 300 25.38 -9.82 7.83
N SER A 301 26.05 -8.70 7.54
CA SER A 301 25.89 -7.91 6.31
C SER A 301 25.89 -8.75 5.02
N GLU A 302 26.60 -9.88 5.02
CA GLU A 302 26.67 -10.83 3.91
C GLU A 302 25.38 -11.65 3.68
N LYS A 303 24.47 -11.74 4.67
CA LYS A 303 23.24 -12.54 4.58
C LYS A 303 22.02 -11.76 4.10
N TYR A 304 22.10 -10.45 3.88
CA TYR A 304 20.96 -9.63 3.40
C TYR A 304 20.43 -10.05 2.03
N GLY A 305 21.30 -10.60 1.17
CA GLY A 305 20.92 -11.09 -0.16
C GLY A 305 20.39 -12.53 -0.19
N VAL A 306 20.50 -13.27 0.92
CA VAL A 306 20.06 -14.67 0.96
C VAL A 306 18.56 -14.70 1.22
N LEU A 307 17.78 -15.16 0.23
CA LEU A 307 16.35 -15.39 0.37
C LEU A 307 16.07 -16.87 0.64
N ARG A 308 15.08 -17.15 1.48
CA ARG A 308 14.53 -18.49 1.71
C ARG A 308 13.05 -18.54 1.30
N PRO A 309 12.75 -18.50 -0.02
CA PRO A 309 11.38 -18.53 -0.49
C PRO A 309 10.69 -19.83 -0.09
N GLY A 310 9.45 -19.71 0.40
CA GLY A 310 8.58 -20.81 0.78
C GLY A 310 7.40 -20.98 -0.18
N ILE A 311 6.32 -21.57 0.36
CA ILE A 311 5.09 -21.85 -0.39
C ILE A 311 4.36 -20.55 -0.79
N GLY A 312 4.54 -19.45 -0.03
CA GLY A 312 3.98 -18.16 -0.38
C GLY A 312 4.48 -17.64 -1.72
N SER A 313 5.78 -17.79 -2.02
CA SER A 313 6.35 -17.39 -3.31
C SER A 313 5.72 -18.15 -4.47
N ARG A 314 5.51 -19.47 -4.33
CA ARG A 314 4.88 -20.31 -5.36
C ARG A 314 3.45 -19.87 -5.63
N ARG A 315 2.66 -19.63 -4.58
CA ARG A 315 1.29 -19.10 -4.71
C ARG A 315 1.28 -17.76 -5.43
N LEU A 316 2.18 -16.85 -5.05
CA LEU A 316 2.27 -15.52 -5.64
C LEU A 316 2.72 -15.56 -7.11
N LYS A 317 3.71 -16.39 -7.46
CA LYS A 317 4.13 -16.60 -8.86
C LYS A 317 3.00 -17.17 -9.73
N ILE A 318 2.15 -18.05 -9.18
CA ILE A 318 0.94 -18.52 -9.89
C ILE A 318 -0.02 -17.35 -10.17
N LEU A 319 -0.24 -16.47 -9.20
CA LEU A 319 -1.06 -15.27 -9.40
C LEU A 319 -0.44 -14.36 -10.47
N PHE A 320 0.85 -14.06 -10.40
CA PHE A 320 1.54 -13.22 -11.38
C PHE A 320 1.48 -13.80 -12.78
N LYS A 321 1.81 -15.07 -12.97
CA LYS A 321 1.70 -15.75 -14.28
C LYS A 321 0.30 -15.61 -14.88
N LYS A 322 -0.75 -15.71 -14.06
CA LYS A 322 -2.13 -15.48 -14.51
C LYS A 322 -2.35 -14.02 -14.93
N LEU A 323 -1.94 -13.06 -14.10
CA LEU A 323 -2.18 -11.62 -14.32
C LEU A 323 -1.43 -11.08 -15.54
N ILE A 324 -0.18 -11.52 -15.74
CA ILE A 324 0.70 -11.03 -16.83
C ILE A 324 0.61 -11.87 -18.11
N SER A 325 -0.18 -12.95 -18.12
CA SER A 325 -0.42 -13.70 -19.36
C SER A 325 -0.97 -12.79 -20.45
N ALA A 326 -0.47 -12.90 -21.68
CA ALA A 326 -0.81 -11.99 -22.79
C ALA A 326 -2.32 -11.78 -22.96
N GLN A 327 -3.09 -12.86 -22.80
CA GLN A 327 -4.55 -12.80 -22.89
C GLN A 327 -5.18 -11.92 -21.79
N ASN A 328 -4.72 -12.02 -20.55
CA ASN A 328 -5.26 -11.21 -19.45
C ASN A 328 -4.69 -9.80 -19.46
N PHE A 329 -3.40 -9.66 -19.75
CA PHE A 329 -2.72 -8.37 -19.77
C PHE A 329 -3.36 -7.43 -20.81
N ASN A 330 -3.54 -7.88 -22.05
CA ASN A 330 -4.12 -7.05 -23.13
C ASN A 330 -5.63 -6.77 -22.95
N LYS A 331 -6.36 -7.68 -22.29
CA LYS A 331 -7.80 -7.49 -22.05
C LYS A 331 -8.09 -6.38 -21.05
N HIS A 332 -7.23 -6.23 -20.04
CA HIS A 332 -7.46 -5.37 -18.88
C HIS A 332 -6.58 -4.12 -18.83
N GLN A 333 -5.97 -3.72 -19.94
CA GLN A 333 -5.31 -2.42 -20.07
C GLN A 333 -6.31 -1.26 -20.02
N CYS A 334 -5.78 -0.07 -19.84
CA CYS A 334 -6.48 1.20 -19.92
C CYS A 334 -7.23 1.32 -21.26
N LYS A 335 -8.57 1.28 -21.20
CA LYS A 335 -9.48 1.39 -22.35
C LYS A 335 -10.56 2.43 -22.11
#